data_AF-A0A0G1Q6E1-F1
#
_entry.id   AF-A0A0G1Q6E1-F1
#
_cell.length_a   1.000
_cell.length_b   1.000
_cell.length_c   1.000
_cell.angle_alpha   90.00
_cell.angle_beta   90.00
_cell.angle_gamma   90.00
#
_symmetry.space_group_name_H-M   'P 1'
#
loop_
_entity.id
_entity.type
_entity.pdbx_description
1 polymer ?
#
loop_
_entity_poly.entity_id
_entity_poly.type
_entity_poly.pdbx_seq_one_letter_code
_entity_poly.pdbx_strand_id
1 'polypeptide(L)'
;MKIKKGVVIQKMGDTFVAYDNATSTLHELNEVAYDILLALEKGKSKGKIANLLSSKYLGSQRKAEKDLNEFLKELKTKNLIEGRK
;
A
#
# COMPACT_ATOMS: atom_id res chain seq x y z
N MET A 1 9.86 3.01 -5.40
CA MET A 1 8.48 2.52 -5.64
C MET A 1 7.56 3.64 -5.19
N LYS A 2 6.53 3.96 -5.96
CA LYS A 2 5.62 5.09 -5.69
C LYS A 2 4.21 4.73 -6.13
N ILE A 3 3.22 5.40 -5.56
CA ILE A 3 1.84 5.35 -6.05
C ILE A 3 1.80 5.88 -7.49
N LYS A 4 1.04 5.23 -8.36
CA LYS A 4 0.84 5.66 -9.75
C LYS A 4 0.12 7.01 -9.76
N LYS A 5 0.47 7.88 -10.71
CA LYS A 5 -0.22 9.17 -10.87
C LYS A 5 -1.70 8.93 -11.18
N GLY A 6 -2.58 9.65 -10.49
CA GLY A 6 -4.03 9.49 -10.65
C GLY A 6 -4.65 8.46 -9.71
N VAL A 7 -3.86 7.73 -8.92
CA VAL A 7 -4.40 6.94 -7.80
C VAL A 7 -4.49 7.83 -6.56
N VAL A 8 -5.68 7.91 -5.98
CA VAL A 8 -5.96 8.69 -4.75
C VAL A 8 -6.27 7.72 -3.62
N ILE A 9 -5.63 7.90 -2.47
CA ILE A 9 -5.83 7.07 -1.28
C ILE A 9 -6.61 7.88 -0.25
N GLN A 10 -7.75 7.36 0.22
CA GLN A 10 -8.61 8.10 1.14
C GLN A 10 -9.31 7.18 2.13
N LYS A 11 -9.63 7.73 3.31
CA LYS A 11 -10.58 7.13 4.25
C LYS A 11 -11.95 7.79 4.05
N MET A 12 -12.97 6.99 3.79
CA MET A 12 -14.36 7.43 3.59
C MET A 12 -15.23 6.81 4.68
N GLY A 13 -15.51 7.58 5.73
CA GLY A 13 -16.17 7.05 6.93
C GLY A 13 -15.32 5.96 7.59
N ASP A 14 -15.85 4.75 7.69
CA ASP A 14 -15.16 3.59 8.26
C ASP A 14 -14.44 2.74 7.21
N THR A 15 -14.54 3.09 5.93
CA THR A 15 -13.94 2.35 4.83
C THR A 15 -12.66 3.03 4.34
N PHE A 16 -11.65 2.25 3.97
CA PHE A 16 -10.44 2.74 3.33
C PHE A 16 -10.48 2.42 1.84
N VAL A 17 -10.12 3.37 0.98
CA VAL A 17 -10.22 3.20 -0.47
C VAL A 17 -9.00 3.71 -1.21
N ALA A 18 -8.69 3.07 -2.34
CA ALA A 18 -7.83 3.60 -3.39
C ALA A 18 -8.64 3.75 -4.68
N TYR A 19 -8.70 4.96 -5.21
CA TYR A 19 -9.41 5.27 -6.46
C TYR A 19 -8.41 5.51 -7.60
N ASP A 20 -8.45 4.69 -8.65
CA ASP A 20 -7.67 4.92 -9.88
C ASP A 20 -8.50 5.76 -10.87
N ASN A 21 -8.14 7.04 -11.01
CA ASN A 21 -8.81 7.96 -11.94
C ASN A 21 -8.69 7.52 -13.41
N ALA A 22 -7.64 6.78 -13.78
CA ALA A 22 -7.42 6.39 -15.17
C ALA A 22 -8.43 5.32 -15.63
N THR A 23 -8.85 4.45 -14.71
CA THR A 23 -9.80 3.35 -15.00
C THR A 23 -11.15 3.57 -14.31
N SER A 24 -11.33 4.67 -13.59
CA SER A 24 -12.52 4.95 -12.76
C SER A 24 -12.84 3.80 -11.80
N THR A 25 -11.81 3.14 -11.26
CA THR A 25 -11.97 1.94 -10.42
C THR A 25 -11.76 2.29 -8.95
N LEU A 26 -12.69 1.86 -8.10
CA LEU A 26 -12.58 1.96 -6.65
C LEU A 26 -12.13 0.61 -6.08
N HIS A 27 -11.04 0.63 -5.32
CA HIS A 27 -10.55 -0.51 -4.57
C HIS A 27 -10.80 -0.28 -3.09
N GLU A 28 -11.60 -1.13 -2.48
CA GLU A 28 -11.72 -1.16 -1.03
C GLU A 28 -10.47 -1.80 -0.41
N LEU A 29 -10.01 -1.23 0.70
CA LEU A 29 -8.80 -1.59 1.40
C LEU A 29 -9.15 -1.94 2.85
N ASN A 30 -8.43 -2.91 3.41
CA ASN A 30 -8.37 -3.06 4.86
C ASN A 30 -7.38 -2.03 5.46
N GLU A 31 -7.38 -1.92 6.79
CA GLU A 31 -6.52 -0.97 7.51
C GLU A 31 -5.02 -1.16 7.18
N VAL A 32 -4.57 -2.41 7.09
CA VAL A 32 -3.17 -2.74 6.81
C VAL A 32 -2.76 -2.26 5.41
N ALA A 33 -3.60 -2.52 4.40
CA ALA A 33 -3.39 -2.09 3.03
C ALA A 33 -3.37 -0.56 2.92
N TYR A 34 -4.29 0.10 3.62
CA TYR A 34 -4.34 1.56 3.70
C TYR A 34 -3.06 2.15 4.28
N ASP A 35 -2.58 1.63 5.41
CA ASP A 35 -1.35 2.09 6.04
C ASP A 35 -0.13 1.93 5.14
N ILE A 36 -0.04 0.81 4.40
CA ILE A 36 1.04 0.57 3.43
C ILE A 36 0.99 1.59 2.31
N LEU A 37 -0.19 1.79 1.69
CA LEU A 37 -0.37 2.73 0.59
C LEU A 37 -0.11 4.18 1.02
N LEU A 38 -0.58 4.57 2.20
CA LEU A 38 -0.32 5.89 2.78
C LEU A 38 1.17 6.10 3.08
N ALA A 39 1.87 5.07 3.55
CA ALA A 39 3.31 5.15 3.77
C ALA A 39 4.09 5.25 2.44
N LEU A 40 3.65 4.56 1.39
CA LEU A 40 4.21 4.69 0.04
C LEU A 40 3.96 6.08 -0.56
N GLU A 41 2.77 6.64 -0.38
CA GLU A 41 2.42 8.00 -0.80
C GLU A 41 3.35 9.03 -0.12
N LYS A 42 3.64 8.84 1.17
CA LYS A 42 4.60 9.63 1.94
C LYS A 42 6.07 9.34 1.60
N GLY A 43 6.35 8.53 0.58
CA GLY A 43 7.71 8.22 0.11
C GLY A 43 8.53 7.38 1.09
N LYS A 44 7.92 6.64 2.01
CA LYS A 44 8.64 5.77 2.94
C LYS A 44 9.29 4.59 2.19
N SER A 45 10.47 4.17 2.64
CA SER A 45 11.16 3.00 2.08
C SER A 45 10.49 1.70 2.52
N LYS A 46 10.71 0.62 1.76
CA LYS A 46 10.20 -0.72 2.11
C LYS A 46 10.54 -1.14 3.54
N GLY A 47 11.78 -0.90 3.98
CA GLY A 47 12.21 -1.23 5.34
C GLY A 47 11.44 -0.46 6.42
N LYS A 48 11.15 0.83 6.19
CA LYS A 48 10.32 1.63 7.13
C LYS A 48 8.88 1.13 7.17
N ILE A 49 8.33 0.72 6.03
CA ILE A 49 6.98 0.15 5.95
C ILE A 49 6.93 -1.21 6.66
N ALA A 50 7.92 -2.08 6.45
CA ALA A 50 8.01 -3.36 7.14
C ALA A 50 8.14 -3.19 8.66
N ASN A 51 8.95 -2.22 9.13
CA ASN A 51 9.04 -1.90 10.55
C ASN A 51 7.70 -1.42 11.13
N LEU A 52 6.93 -0.63 10.37
CA LEU A 52 5.60 -0.19 10.79
C LEU A 52 4.65 -1.38 10.90
N LEU A 53 4.67 -2.29 9.93
CA LEU A 53 3.84 -3.49 9.92
C LEU A 53 4.18 -4.46 11.04
N SER A 54 5.46 -4.68 11.30
CA SER A 54 5.91 -5.56 12.38
C SER A 54 5.53 -5.00 13.75
N SER A 55 5.68 -3.69 13.94
CA SER A 55 5.37 -3.04 15.22
C SER A 55 3.87 -2.93 15.49
N LYS A 56 3.05 -2.67 14.45
CA LYS A 56 1.62 -2.43 14.61
C LYS A 56 0.76 -3.70 14.52
N TYR A 57 1.19 -4.72 13.76
CA TYR A 57 0.32 -5.85 13.41
C TYR A 57 0.93 -7.24 13.58
N LEU A 58 2.20 -7.45 13.18
CA LEU A 58 2.71 -8.81 12.93
C LEU A 58 3.69 -9.35 13.97
N GLY A 59 4.25 -8.50 14.83
CA GLY A 59 5.24 -8.87 15.87
C GLY A 59 6.56 -9.42 15.35
N SER A 60 6.69 -9.68 14.04
CA SER A 60 7.87 -10.25 13.39
C SER A 60 8.23 -9.47 12.14
N GLN A 61 9.45 -8.94 12.12
CA GLN A 61 10.01 -8.19 11.00
C GLN A 61 10.07 -9.03 9.73
N ARG A 62 10.54 -10.28 9.83
CA ARG A 62 10.69 -11.19 8.70
C ARG A 62 9.35 -11.50 8.05
N LYS A 63 8.29 -11.68 8.87
CA LYS A 63 6.93 -11.90 8.36
C LYS A 63 6.39 -10.65 7.68
N ALA A 64 6.56 -9.48 8.30
CA ALA A 64 6.17 -8.20 7.73
C ALA A 64 6.81 -7.91 6.38
N GLU A 65 8.10 -8.23 6.20
CA GLU A 65 8.79 -8.05 4.92
C GLU A 65 8.25 -8.99 3.83
N LYS A 66 7.92 -10.23 4.19
CA LYS A 66 7.34 -11.19 3.25
C LYS A 66 5.96 -10.74 2.80
N ASP A 67 5.08 -10.45 3.76
CA ASP A 67 3.69 -10.04 3.51
C ASP A 67 3.66 -8.72 2.72
N LEU A 68 4.52 -7.75 3.06
CA LEU A 68 4.68 -6.52 2.30
C LEU A 68 5.11 -6.78 0.86
N ASN A 69 6.07 -7.66 0.63
CA ASN A 69 6.53 -7.95 -0.73
C ASN A 69 5.48 -8.65 -1.57
N GLU A 70 4.66 -9.53 -0.99
CA GLU A 70 3.54 -10.17 -1.67
C GLU A 70 2.47 -9.13 -2.02
N PHE A 71 2.09 -8.27 -1.08
CA PHE A 71 1.12 -7.20 -1.32
C PHE A 71 1.58 -6.20 -2.40
N LEU A 72 2.85 -5.79 -2.38
CA LEU A 72 3.41 -4.92 -3.41
C LEU A 72 3.41 -5.55 -4.81
N LYS A 73 3.55 -6.88 -4.91
CA LYS A 73 3.42 -7.57 -6.21
C LYS A 73 1.98 -7.47 -6.71
N GLU A 74 0.99 -7.69 -5.85
CA GLU A 74 -0.42 -7.58 -6.22
C GLU A 74 -0.77 -6.15 -6.69
N LEU A 75 -0.35 -5.12 -5.94
CA LEU A 75 -0.56 -3.73 -6.32
C LEU A 75 0.07 -3.39 -7.68
N LYS A 76 1.22 -3.98 -7.99
CA LYS A 76 1.87 -3.82 -9.29
C LYS A 76 1.08 -4.50 -10.41
N THR A 77 0.54 -5.70 -10.17
CA THR A 77 -0.33 -6.41 -11.13
C THR A 77 -1.62 -5.64 -11.39
N LYS A 78 -2.18 -4.97 -10.37
CA LYS A 78 -3.34 -4.07 -10.51
C LYS A 78 -2.98 -2.68 -11.05
N ASN A 79 -1.72 -2.45 -11.39
CA ASN A 79 -1.20 -1.20 -11.93
C ASN A 79 -1.48 0.02 -11.01
N LEU A 80 -1.51 -0.18 -9.69
CA LEU A 80 -1.74 0.88 -8.69
C LEU A 80 -0.44 1.55 -8.22
N ILE A 81 0.69 0.87 -8.40
CA ILE A 81 2.02 1.37 -8.04
C ILE A 81 3.02 1.21 -9.18
N GLU A 82 4.00 2.10 -9.21
CA GLU A 82 5.09 2.08 -10.17
C GLU A 82 6.42 1.83 -9.44
N GLY A 83 7.21 0.90 -9.97
CA GLY A 83 8.61 0.69 -9.58
C GLY A 83 9.55 1.43 -10.52
N ARG A 84 10.63 2.03 -10.00
CA ARG A 84 11.82 2.24 -10.84
C ARG A 84 12.40 0.86 -11.11
N LYS A 85 12.68 0.57 -12.39
CA LYS A 85 13.57 -0.53 -12.80
C LYS A 85 14.90 -0.37 -12.07
#